data_AF-D6CK68-F1
#
_entry.id   AF-D6CK68-F1
#
_cell.length_a   1.000
_cell.length_b   1.000
_cell.length_c   1.000
_cell.angle_alpha   90.00
_cell.angle_beta   90.00
_cell.angle_gamma   90.00
#
_symmetry.space_group_name_H-M   'P 1'
#
loop_
_entity.id
_entity.type
_entity.pdbx_description
1 polymer ?
#
loop_
_entity_poly.entity_id
_entity_poly.type
_entity_poly.pdbx_seq_one_letter_code
_entity_poly.pdbx_strand_id
1 'polypeptide(L)'
;MAITKEQIWTVADQLDSEGVKPTLNAVRKKLGGGSYTTIQDAMADWRKRKLEKAQPVVEPLPPEVAEALGVLAGEIWTVARTAAERGLASERERLVGEFTALQEQAREAIELADQLNEEAEQLRQAVAEGEVAKVERDQIAAEYQAFKTRTAQEIHRASEKAAAKDSEAIEARKSERNALNKAARLEGQVEALQTQLTQLTAAIGSRIAGAQD
;
A
#
# COMPACT_ATOMS: atom_id res chain seq x y z
N MET A 1 60.11 -84.68 -1.10
CA MET A 1 61.03 -83.57 -0.78
C MET A 1 60.28 -82.53 0.01
N ALA A 2 60.82 -82.06 1.14
CA ALA A 2 60.20 -81.00 1.93
C ALA A 2 60.52 -79.63 1.31
N ILE A 3 59.53 -78.73 1.24
CA ILE A 3 59.70 -77.35 0.76
C ILE A 3 60.48 -76.55 1.80
N THR A 4 61.50 -75.79 1.35
CA THR A 4 62.35 -75.01 2.24
C THR A 4 61.88 -73.56 2.38
N LYS A 5 62.29 -72.91 3.48
CA LYS A 5 62.01 -71.50 3.78
C LYS A 5 62.51 -70.55 2.67
N GLU A 6 63.69 -70.83 2.12
CA GLU A 6 64.30 -70.05 1.05
C GLU A 6 63.48 -70.11 -0.24
N GLN A 7 62.95 -71.28 -0.60
CA GLN A 7 62.07 -71.43 -1.77
C GLN A 7 60.78 -70.62 -1.61
N ILE A 8 60.20 -70.62 -0.40
CA ILE A 8 59.02 -69.81 -0.06
C ILE A 8 59.32 -68.32 -0.21
N TRP A 9 60.49 -67.87 0.24
CA TRP A 9 60.92 -66.49 0.12
C TRP A 9 61.17 -66.07 -1.33
N THR A 10 61.87 -66.89 -2.12
CA THR A 10 62.11 -66.60 -3.54
C THR A 10 60.79 -66.46 -4.30
N VAL A 11 59.82 -67.33 -4.03
CA VAL A 11 58.49 -67.26 -4.65
C VAL A 11 57.71 -66.04 -4.16
N ALA A 12 57.81 -65.68 -2.88
CA ALA A 12 57.17 -64.48 -2.34
C ALA A 12 57.77 -63.19 -2.92
N ASP A 13 59.10 -63.10 -3.03
CA ASP A 13 59.81 -62.01 -3.68
C ASP A 13 59.42 -61.90 -5.16
N GLN A 14 59.34 -63.05 -5.86
CA GLN A 14 58.95 -63.07 -7.27
C GLN A 14 57.50 -62.56 -7.45
N LEU A 15 56.55 -63.04 -6.64
CA LEU A 15 55.17 -62.56 -6.66
C LEU A 15 55.08 -61.06 -6.36
N ASP A 16 55.83 -60.59 -5.38
CA ASP A 16 55.89 -59.17 -5.00
C ASP A 16 56.47 -58.30 -6.13
N SER A 17 57.52 -58.77 -6.82
CA SER A 17 58.12 -58.09 -7.98
C SER A 17 57.20 -58.07 -9.21
N GLU A 18 56.32 -59.07 -9.33
CA GLU A 18 55.27 -59.14 -10.35
C GLU A 18 54.04 -58.27 -9.99
N GLY A 19 54.08 -57.55 -8.86
CA GLY A 19 52.95 -56.74 -8.37
C GLY A 19 51.79 -57.56 -7.78
N VAL A 20 51.97 -58.87 -7.62
CA VAL A 20 50.97 -59.80 -7.09
C VAL A 20 51.19 -59.98 -5.60
N LYS A 21 50.18 -59.69 -4.78
CA LYS A 21 50.28 -59.83 -3.32
C LYS A 21 50.65 -61.29 -2.94
N PRO A 22 51.80 -61.54 -2.30
CA PRO A 22 52.22 -62.91 -1.95
C PRO A 22 51.40 -63.42 -0.77
N THR A 23 50.24 -64.01 -1.07
CA THR A 23 49.36 -64.68 -0.11
C THR A 23 49.81 -66.13 0.09
N LEU A 24 49.46 -66.75 1.23
CA LEU A 24 49.80 -68.16 1.51
C LEU A 24 49.33 -69.09 0.37
N ASN A 25 48.16 -68.83 -0.19
CA ASN A 25 47.63 -69.58 -1.33
C ASN A 25 48.41 -69.34 -2.62
N ALA A 26 48.78 -68.09 -2.93
CA ALA A 26 49.55 -67.77 -4.13
C ALA A 26 50.94 -68.42 -4.10
N VAL A 27 51.59 -68.35 -2.94
CA VAL A 27 52.91 -68.96 -2.72
C VAL A 27 52.81 -70.49 -2.79
N ARG A 28 51.83 -71.12 -2.13
CA ARG A 28 51.59 -72.57 -2.19
C ARG A 28 51.27 -73.06 -3.60
N LYS A 29 50.49 -72.29 -4.37
CA LYS A 29 50.13 -72.62 -5.76
C LYS A 29 51.36 -72.58 -6.68
N LYS A 30 52.22 -71.57 -6.53
CA LYS A 30 53.44 -71.42 -7.35
C LYS A 30 54.53 -72.44 -6.97
N LEU A 31 54.53 -72.91 -5.72
CA LEU A 31 55.39 -74.00 -5.24
C LEU A 31 54.87 -75.42 -5.57
N GLY A 32 53.62 -75.55 -6.02
CA GLY A 32 53.01 -76.85 -6.35
C GLY A 32 52.57 -77.70 -5.15
N GLY A 33 52.58 -77.16 -3.93
CA GLY A 33 52.20 -77.89 -2.71
C GLY A 33 52.83 -77.33 -1.43
N GLY A 34 52.72 -78.07 -0.32
CA GLY A 34 53.31 -77.72 0.98
C GLY A 34 52.32 -77.59 2.13
N SER A 35 52.82 -77.71 3.36
CA SER A 35 52.05 -77.44 4.57
C SER A 35 51.82 -75.94 4.74
N TYR A 36 50.57 -75.55 4.99
CA TYR A 36 50.21 -74.16 5.28
C TYR A 36 50.94 -73.60 6.50
N THR A 37 51.20 -74.43 7.51
CA THR A 37 51.92 -74.00 8.72
C THR A 37 53.35 -73.58 8.40
N THR A 38 54.09 -74.39 7.64
CA THR A 38 55.46 -74.09 7.21
C THR A 38 55.54 -72.85 6.31
N ILE A 39 54.57 -72.67 5.41
CA ILE A 39 54.50 -71.49 4.53
C ILE A 39 54.14 -70.24 5.34
N GLN A 40 53.26 -70.35 6.33
CA GLN A 40 52.87 -69.25 7.20
C GLN A 40 54.06 -68.73 8.01
N ASP A 41 54.84 -69.61 8.63
CA ASP A 41 56.02 -69.23 9.43
C ASP A 41 57.07 -68.56 8.55
N ALA A 42 57.38 -69.13 7.39
CA ALA A 42 58.31 -68.54 6.43
C ALA A 42 57.82 -67.18 5.90
N MET A 43 56.52 -67.03 5.60
CA MET A 43 55.94 -65.78 5.13
C MET A 43 55.89 -64.68 6.21
N ALA A 44 55.77 -65.05 7.50
CA ALA A 44 55.88 -64.11 8.59
C ALA A 44 57.28 -63.48 8.65
N ASP A 45 58.32 -64.31 8.52
CA ASP A 45 59.70 -63.84 8.48
C ASP A 45 60.03 -63.05 7.20
N TRP A 46 59.45 -63.45 6.06
CA TRP A 46 59.56 -62.70 4.81
C TRP A 46 59.01 -61.27 4.95
N ARG A 47 57.82 -61.12 5.56
CA ARG A 47 57.20 -59.80 5.79
C ARG A 47 58.04 -58.92 6.71
N LYS A 48 58.61 -59.49 7.78
CA LYS A 48 59.52 -58.78 8.68
C LYS A 48 60.75 -58.26 7.93
N ARG A 49 61.40 -59.13 7.15
CA ARG A 49 62.55 -58.76 6.31
C ARG A 49 62.20 -57.67 5.29
N LYS A 50 61.02 -57.72 4.68
CA LYS A 50 60.56 -56.68 3.75
C LYS A 50 60.35 -55.34 4.45
N LEU A 51 59.76 -55.34 5.64
CA LEU A 51 59.53 -54.12 6.42
C LEU A 51 60.84 -53.47 6.87
N GLU A 52 61.80 -54.27 7.34
CA GLU A 52 63.14 -53.80 7.71
C GLU A 52 63.90 -53.21 6.51
N LYS A 53 63.79 -53.84 5.34
CA LYS A 53 64.41 -53.35 4.10
C LYS A 53 63.70 -52.11 3.51
N ALA A 54 62.44 -51.88 3.87
CA ALA A 54 61.63 -50.77 3.36
C ALA A 54 61.69 -49.51 4.21
N GLN A 55 62.36 -49.51 5.37
CA GLN A 55 62.65 -48.26 6.08
C GLN A 55 63.69 -47.48 5.28
N PRO A 56 63.31 -46.35 4.65
CA PRO A 56 64.29 -45.50 4.01
C PRO A 56 65.14 -44.86 5.11
N VAL A 57 66.45 -45.01 5.03
CA VAL A 57 67.38 -44.17 5.79
C VAL A 57 67.27 -42.78 5.19
N VAL A 58 66.42 -41.94 5.79
CA VAL A 58 66.34 -40.52 5.45
C VAL A 58 67.56 -39.88 6.07
N GLU A 59 68.60 -39.67 5.27
CA GLU A 59 69.77 -38.90 5.68
C GLU A 59 69.30 -37.46 6.02
N PRO A 60 69.67 -36.92 7.20
CA PRO A 60 69.24 -35.58 7.58
C PRO A 60 69.77 -34.56 6.56
N LEU A 61 68.92 -33.58 6.22
CA LEU A 61 69.27 -32.54 5.26
C LEU A 61 70.52 -31.78 5.75
N PRO A 62 71.51 -31.50 4.88
CA PRO A 62 72.67 -30.70 5.26
C PRO A 62 72.23 -29.33 5.83
N PRO A 63 72.89 -28.84 6.90
CA PRO A 63 72.51 -27.59 7.56
C PRO A 63 72.37 -26.39 6.61
N GLU A 64 73.24 -26.31 5.60
CA GLU A 64 73.27 -25.22 4.62
C GLU A 64 72.01 -25.22 3.73
N VAL A 65 71.52 -26.41 3.38
CA VAL A 65 70.29 -26.58 2.59
C VAL A 65 69.08 -26.25 3.45
N ALA A 66 69.07 -26.68 4.72
CA ALA A 66 68.00 -26.36 5.65
C ALA A 66 67.89 -24.84 5.93
N GLU A 67 69.03 -24.15 6.08
CA GLU A 67 69.08 -22.70 6.27
C GLU A 67 68.58 -21.96 5.01
N ALA A 68 69.04 -22.35 3.82
CA ALA A 68 68.58 -21.75 2.56
C ALA A 68 67.07 -21.93 2.35
N LEU A 69 66.53 -23.10 2.69
CA LEU A 69 65.08 -23.35 2.65
C LEU A 69 64.33 -22.52 3.70
N GLY A 70 64.91 -22.32 4.88
CA GLY A 70 64.34 -21.46 5.93
C GLY A 70 64.22 -20.00 5.48
N VAL A 71 65.26 -19.46 4.83
CA VAL A 71 65.24 -18.10 4.27
C VAL A 71 64.16 -17.99 3.19
N LEU A 72 64.15 -18.91 2.21
CA LEU A 72 63.15 -18.90 1.14
C LEU A 72 61.72 -19.03 1.69
N ALA A 73 61.50 -19.90 2.68
CA ALA A 73 60.20 -20.05 3.33
C ALA A 73 59.76 -18.75 4.03
N GLY A 74 60.69 -18.04 4.68
CA GLY A 74 60.45 -16.74 5.30
C GLY A 74 60.08 -15.65 4.29
N GLU A 75 60.75 -15.62 3.14
CA GLU A 75 60.43 -14.70 2.04
C GLU A 75 59.05 -14.98 1.45
N ILE A 76 58.75 -16.25 1.14
CA ILE A 76 57.43 -16.68 0.65
C ILE A 76 56.34 -16.31 1.66
N TRP A 77 56.58 -16.57 2.95
CA TRP A 77 55.64 -16.24 4.01
C TRP A 77 55.39 -14.73 4.09
N THR A 78 56.43 -13.91 3.99
CA THR A 78 56.32 -12.45 4.00
C THR A 78 55.49 -11.96 2.81
N VAL A 79 55.77 -12.46 1.60
CA VAL A 79 55.01 -12.12 0.39
C VAL A 79 53.54 -12.53 0.53
N ALA A 80 53.27 -13.76 1.00
CA ALA A 80 51.91 -14.27 1.20
C ALA A 80 51.15 -13.42 2.23
N ARG A 81 51.81 -13.06 3.34
CA ARG A 81 51.22 -12.23 4.38
C ARG A 81 50.90 -10.82 3.89
N THR A 82 51.83 -10.16 3.19
CA THR A 82 51.58 -8.82 2.63
C THR A 82 50.45 -8.84 1.59
N ALA A 83 50.36 -9.89 0.77
CA ALA A 83 49.24 -10.05 -0.16
C ALA A 83 47.90 -10.23 0.57
N ALA A 84 47.87 -11.04 1.64
CA ALA A 84 46.69 -11.24 2.46
C ALA A 84 46.27 -9.95 3.20
N GLU A 85 47.21 -9.22 3.78
CA GLU A 85 46.96 -7.93 4.45
C GLU A 85 46.42 -6.90 3.47
N ARG A 86 46.95 -6.84 2.24
CA ARG A 86 46.43 -5.97 1.17
C ARG A 86 45.00 -6.34 0.78
N GLY A 87 44.71 -7.63 0.59
CA GLY A 87 43.36 -8.10 0.28
C GLY A 87 42.37 -7.75 1.40
N LEU A 88 42.76 -7.96 2.66
CA LEU A 88 41.95 -7.62 3.81
C LEU A 88 41.71 -6.10 3.95
N ALA A 89 42.73 -5.28 3.68
CA ALA A 89 42.60 -3.83 3.70
C ALA A 89 41.62 -3.34 2.61
N SER A 90 41.76 -3.85 1.39
CA SER A 90 40.88 -3.51 0.27
C SER A 90 39.43 -3.91 0.54
N GLU A 91 39.21 -5.10 1.11
CA GLU A 91 37.86 -5.57 1.44
C GLU A 91 37.23 -4.74 2.57
N ARG A 92 38.02 -4.35 3.58
CA ARG A 92 37.55 -3.44 4.64
C ARG A 92 37.15 -2.09 4.07
N GLU A 93 37.96 -1.52 3.18
CA GLU A 93 37.64 -0.25 2.53
C GLU A 93 36.35 -0.34 1.70
N ARG A 94 36.18 -1.44 0.94
CA ARG A 94 34.96 -1.72 0.20
C ARG A 94 33.74 -1.80 1.11
N LEU A 95 33.82 -2.57 2.20
CA LEU A 95 32.72 -2.72 3.16
C LEU A 95 32.38 -1.41 3.86
N VAL A 96 33.38 -0.59 4.21
CA VAL A 96 33.16 0.74 4.79
C VAL A 96 32.44 1.62 3.77
N GLY A 97 32.88 1.62 2.51
CA GLY A 97 32.21 2.37 1.43
C GLY A 97 30.76 1.93 1.23
N GLU A 98 30.50 0.64 1.18
CA GLU A 98 29.13 0.08 1.07
C GLU A 98 28.27 0.44 2.27
N PHE A 99 28.81 0.35 3.48
CA PHE A 99 28.10 0.74 4.70
C PHE A 99 27.75 2.22 4.69
N THR A 100 28.69 3.10 4.31
CA THR A 100 28.43 4.54 4.21
C THR A 100 27.38 4.86 3.15
N ALA A 101 27.41 4.17 2.00
CA ALA A 101 26.43 4.36 0.94
C ALA A 101 25.03 3.90 1.38
N LEU A 102 24.93 2.76 2.06
CA LEU A 102 23.68 2.28 2.63
C LEU A 102 23.14 3.21 3.72
N GLN A 103 24.02 3.77 4.54
CA GLN A 103 23.62 4.73 5.57
C GLN A 103 23.07 6.02 4.95
N GLU A 104 23.68 6.52 3.88
CA GLU A 104 23.18 7.69 3.16
C GLU A 104 21.83 7.39 2.48
N GLN A 105 21.70 6.25 1.81
CA GLN A 105 20.42 5.82 1.23
C GLN A 105 19.32 5.67 2.29
N ALA A 106 19.64 5.12 3.46
CA ALA A 106 18.69 5.00 4.56
C ALA A 106 18.27 6.37 5.08
N ARG A 107 19.20 7.33 5.17
CA ARG A 107 18.91 8.71 5.55
C ARG A 107 18.00 9.39 4.54
N GLU A 108 18.33 9.33 3.25
CA GLU A 108 17.49 9.88 2.17
C GLU A 108 16.07 9.27 2.18
N ALA A 109 15.97 7.97 2.42
CA ALA A 109 14.69 7.28 2.51
C ALA A 109 13.86 7.73 3.72
N ILE A 110 14.49 7.99 4.87
CA ILE A 110 13.83 8.54 6.06
C ILE A 110 13.36 9.96 5.79
N GLU A 111 14.22 10.82 5.23
CA GLU A 111 13.87 12.20 4.90
C GLU A 111 12.70 12.26 3.89
N LEU A 112 12.69 11.39 2.89
CA LEU A 112 11.56 11.25 1.96
C LEU A 112 10.29 10.74 2.65
N ALA A 113 10.41 9.77 3.56
CA ALA A 113 9.27 9.24 4.30
C ALA A 113 8.65 10.32 5.19
N ASP A 114 9.46 11.14 5.85
CA ASP A 114 8.99 12.27 6.66
C ASP A 114 8.27 13.30 5.79
N GLN A 115 8.82 13.68 4.64
CA GLN A 115 8.17 14.59 3.67
C GLN A 115 6.82 14.05 3.20
N LEU A 116 6.75 12.78 2.79
CA LEU A 116 5.50 12.15 2.36
C LEU A 116 4.46 12.08 3.49
N ASN A 117 4.91 11.90 4.73
CA ASN A 117 4.02 11.88 5.88
C ASN A 117 3.45 13.28 6.18
N GLU A 118 4.27 14.33 6.06
CA GLU A 118 3.81 15.72 6.17
C GLU A 118 2.80 16.06 5.06
N GLU A 119 3.08 15.70 3.81
CA GLU A 119 2.15 15.89 2.68
C GLU A 119 0.83 15.14 2.90
N ALA A 120 0.89 13.91 3.42
CA ALA A 120 -0.30 13.13 3.71
C ALA A 120 -1.17 13.78 4.79
N GLU A 121 -0.57 14.33 5.85
CA GLU A 121 -1.31 15.06 6.90
C GLU A 121 -1.90 16.36 6.35
N GLN A 122 -1.18 17.12 5.52
CA GLN A 122 -1.71 18.32 4.87
C GLN A 122 -2.90 17.99 3.97
N LEU A 123 -2.81 16.93 3.17
CA LEU A 123 -3.91 16.47 2.32
C LEU A 123 -5.12 16.02 3.13
N ARG A 124 -4.91 15.29 4.24
CA ARG A 124 -6.00 14.89 5.16
C ARG A 124 -6.69 16.12 5.75
N GLN A 125 -5.92 17.12 6.17
CA GLN A 125 -6.48 18.37 6.68
C GLN A 125 -7.29 19.11 5.60
N ALA A 126 -6.75 19.25 4.39
CA ALA A 126 -7.45 19.91 3.29
C ALA A 126 -8.75 19.19 2.90
N VAL A 127 -8.76 17.84 2.93
CA VAL A 127 -9.97 17.05 2.72
C VAL A 127 -11.00 17.30 3.81
N ALA A 128 -10.60 17.28 5.09
CA ALA A 128 -11.49 17.55 6.21
C ALA A 128 -12.09 18.96 6.14
N GLU A 129 -11.27 19.97 5.84
CA GLU A 129 -11.74 21.35 5.62
C GLU A 129 -12.71 21.45 4.44
N GLY A 130 -12.42 20.75 3.34
CA GLY A 130 -13.30 20.67 2.17
C GLY A 130 -14.65 20.00 2.46
N GLU A 131 -14.66 18.96 3.30
CA GLU A 131 -15.89 18.30 3.75
C GLU A 131 -16.75 19.22 4.62
N VAL A 132 -16.14 19.95 5.56
CA VAL A 132 -16.85 20.95 6.39
C VAL A 132 -17.45 22.04 5.51
N ALA A 133 -16.65 22.63 4.60
CA ALA A 133 -17.12 23.66 3.68
C ALA A 133 -18.27 23.17 2.78
N LYS A 134 -18.25 21.90 2.37
CA LYS A 134 -19.33 21.29 1.60
C LYS A 134 -20.62 21.17 2.41
N VAL A 135 -20.53 20.76 3.67
CA VAL A 135 -21.69 20.69 4.58
C VAL A 135 -22.29 22.08 4.80
N GLU A 136 -21.46 23.09 5.06
CA GLU A 136 -21.91 24.48 5.22
C GLU A 136 -22.59 25.00 3.96
N ARG A 137 -22.00 24.75 2.78
CA ARG A 137 -22.60 25.11 1.49
C ARG A 137 -23.97 24.45 1.31
N ASP A 138 -24.09 23.17 1.64
CA ASP A 138 -25.35 22.43 1.49
C ASP A 138 -26.43 22.94 2.45
N GLN A 139 -26.06 23.33 3.68
CA GLN A 139 -26.94 23.99 4.63
C GLN A 139 -27.43 25.35 4.11
N ILE A 140 -26.51 26.21 3.66
CA ILE A 140 -26.85 27.53 3.09
C ILE A 140 -27.75 27.36 1.86
N ALA A 141 -27.48 26.38 1.00
CA ALA A 141 -28.32 26.09 -0.15
C ALA A 141 -29.73 25.67 0.26
N ALA A 142 -29.87 24.82 1.27
CA ALA A 142 -31.17 24.39 1.80
C ALA A 142 -31.94 25.57 2.42
N GLU A 143 -31.29 26.40 3.23
CA GLU A 143 -31.88 27.60 3.82
C GLU A 143 -32.34 28.59 2.76
N TYR A 144 -31.53 28.80 1.72
CA TYR A 144 -31.88 29.67 0.61
C TYR A 144 -33.10 29.18 -0.18
N GLN A 145 -33.22 27.86 -0.41
CA GLN A 145 -34.39 27.28 -1.06
C GLN A 145 -35.65 27.38 -0.18
N ALA A 146 -35.50 27.16 1.13
CA ALA A 146 -36.60 27.32 2.09
C ALA A 146 -37.07 28.78 2.14
N PHE A 147 -36.13 29.74 2.18
CA PHE A 147 -36.42 31.17 2.12
C PHE A 147 -37.17 31.55 0.85
N LYS A 148 -36.66 31.15 -0.33
CA LYS A 148 -37.33 31.38 -1.62
C LYS A 148 -38.76 30.86 -1.64
N THR A 149 -38.96 29.63 -1.16
CA THR A 149 -40.28 29.00 -1.14
C THR A 149 -41.23 29.77 -0.22
N ARG A 150 -40.77 30.15 0.98
CA ARG A 150 -41.55 30.94 1.93
C ARG A 150 -41.93 32.30 1.36
N THR A 151 -40.98 33.03 0.78
CA THR A 151 -41.24 34.34 0.17
C THR A 151 -42.24 34.21 -0.99
N ALA A 152 -42.10 33.19 -1.84
CA ALA A 152 -43.06 32.94 -2.92
C ALA A 152 -44.48 32.67 -2.39
N GLN A 153 -44.61 31.89 -1.31
CA GLN A 153 -45.90 31.62 -0.65
C GLN A 153 -46.48 32.89 -0.01
N GLU A 154 -45.67 33.72 0.64
CA GLU A 154 -46.10 34.99 1.23
C GLU A 154 -46.57 35.97 0.15
N ILE A 155 -45.86 36.07 -0.98
CA ILE A 155 -46.27 36.88 -2.14
C ILE A 155 -47.60 36.36 -2.70
N HIS A 156 -47.75 35.04 -2.89
CA HIS A 156 -49.00 34.45 -3.38
C HIS A 156 -50.18 34.76 -2.45
N ARG A 157 -50.01 34.54 -1.15
CA ARG A 157 -51.06 34.85 -0.14
C ARG A 157 -51.41 36.34 -0.11
N ALA A 158 -50.42 37.22 -0.24
CA ALA A 158 -50.65 38.66 -0.30
C ALA A 158 -51.42 39.04 -1.58
N SER A 159 -51.06 38.44 -2.72
CA SER A 159 -51.74 38.63 -4.00
C SER A 159 -53.19 38.13 -3.95
N GLU A 160 -53.46 36.97 -3.36
CA GLU A 160 -54.82 36.44 -3.18
C GLU A 160 -55.67 37.35 -2.29
N LYS A 161 -55.11 37.85 -1.18
CA LYS A 161 -55.81 38.80 -0.30
C LYS A 161 -56.12 40.12 -1.00
N ALA A 162 -55.18 40.64 -1.79
CA ALA A 162 -55.38 41.85 -2.57
C ALA A 162 -56.51 41.64 -3.60
N ALA A 163 -56.47 40.54 -4.36
CA ALA A 163 -57.51 40.18 -5.31
C ALA A 163 -58.90 40.01 -4.66
N ALA A 164 -58.97 39.38 -3.48
CA ALA A 164 -60.21 39.26 -2.72
C ALA A 164 -60.75 40.63 -2.28
N LYS A 165 -59.88 41.53 -1.80
CA LYS A 165 -60.27 42.90 -1.42
C LYS A 165 -60.74 43.73 -2.62
N ASP A 166 -60.09 43.60 -3.76
CA ASP A 166 -60.52 44.25 -5.00
C ASP A 166 -61.89 43.73 -5.44
N SER A 167 -62.14 42.42 -5.35
CA SER A 167 -63.46 41.84 -5.64
C SER A 167 -64.54 42.32 -4.67
N GLU A 168 -64.26 42.35 -3.36
CA GLU A 168 -65.17 42.91 -2.34
C GLU A 168 -65.49 44.38 -2.63
N ALA A 169 -64.48 45.17 -3.02
CA ALA A 169 -64.65 46.59 -3.35
C ALA A 169 -65.48 46.79 -4.62
N ILE A 170 -65.29 45.94 -5.65
CA ILE A 170 -66.10 45.95 -6.88
C ILE A 170 -67.57 45.65 -6.56
N GLU A 171 -67.85 44.60 -5.78
CA GLU A 171 -69.21 44.24 -5.39
C GLU A 171 -69.86 45.32 -4.50
N ALA A 172 -69.09 45.90 -3.56
CA ALA A 172 -69.56 47.03 -2.76
C ALA A 172 -69.96 48.22 -3.64
N ARG A 173 -69.11 48.65 -4.58
CA ARG A 173 -69.41 49.74 -5.53
C ARG A 173 -70.62 49.44 -6.39
N LYS A 174 -70.78 48.19 -6.84
CA LYS A 174 -71.95 47.74 -7.61
C LYS A 174 -73.23 47.83 -6.78
N SER A 175 -73.19 47.39 -5.52
CA SER A 175 -74.31 47.47 -4.59
C SER A 175 -74.70 48.92 -4.26
N GLU A 176 -73.71 49.78 -4.03
CA GLU A 176 -73.90 51.22 -3.81
C GLU A 176 -74.55 51.88 -5.02
N ARG A 177 -74.05 51.60 -6.23
CA ARG A 177 -74.62 52.12 -7.47
C ARG A 177 -76.06 51.66 -7.68
N ASN A 178 -76.38 50.41 -7.35
CA ASN A 178 -77.75 49.91 -7.40
C ASN A 178 -78.66 50.61 -6.38
N ALA A 179 -78.17 50.86 -5.16
CA ALA A 179 -78.91 51.57 -4.13
C ALA A 179 -79.18 53.04 -4.54
N LEU A 180 -78.17 53.73 -5.08
CA LEU A 180 -78.30 55.09 -5.61
C LEU A 180 -79.32 55.16 -6.75
N ASN A 181 -79.27 54.23 -7.71
CA ASN A 181 -80.25 54.15 -8.79
C ASN A 181 -81.68 53.93 -8.26
N LYS A 182 -81.85 53.10 -7.22
CA LYS A 182 -83.15 52.87 -6.59
C LYS A 182 -83.64 54.12 -5.84
N ALA A 183 -82.75 54.81 -5.12
CA ALA A 183 -83.06 56.05 -4.43
C ALA A 183 -83.52 57.12 -5.42
N ALA A 184 -82.76 57.36 -6.50
CA ALA A 184 -83.13 58.31 -7.55
C ALA A 184 -84.49 57.97 -8.20
N ARG A 185 -84.79 56.68 -8.40
CA ARG A 185 -86.11 56.24 -8.91
C ARG A 185 -87.24 56.55 -7.93
N LEU A 186 -87.03 56.31 -6.63
CA LEU A 186 -88.02 56.60 -5.60
C LEU A 186 -88.23 58.10 -5.43
N GLU A 187 -87.16 58.90 -5.45
CA GLU A 187 -87.23 60.37 -5.45
C GLU A 187 -88.07 60.88 -6.63
N GLY A 188 -87.78 60.41 -7.85
CA GLY A 188 -88.59 60.76 -9.02
C GLY A 188 -90.06 60.33 -8.92
N GLN A 189 -90.35 59.20 -8.26
CA GLN A 189 -91.73 58.78 -7.97
C GLN A 189 -92.41 59.71 -6.95
N VAL A 190 -91.69 60.13 -5.90
CA VAL A 190 -92.20 61.06 -4.88
C VAL A 190 -92.50 62.43 -5.52
N GLU A 191 -91.59 62.96 -6.33
CA GLU A 191 -91.80 64.23 -7.06
C GLU A 191 -93.00 64.14 -8.00
N ALA A 192 -93.15 63.03 -8.73
CA ALA A 192 -94.31 62.80 -9.60
C ALA A 192 -95.62 62.73 -8.80
N LEU A 193 -95.64 62.02 -7.67
CA LEU A 193 -96.82 61.93 -6.78
C LEU A 193 -97.16 63.29 -6.14
N GLN A 194 -96.16 64.06 -5.71
CA GLN A 194 -96.35 65.43 -5.20
C GLN A 194 -96.92 66.35 -6.28
N THR A 195 -96.45 66.23 -7.52
CA THR A 195 -96.97 66.96 -8.68
C THR A 195 -98.43 66.56 -8.97
N GLN A 196 -98.76 65.27 -8.92
CA GLN A 196 -100.15 64.80 -9.08
C GLN A 196 -101.06 65.32 -7.96
N LEU A 197 -100.60 65.32 -6.71
CA LEU A 197 -101.36 65.87 -5.58
C LEU A 197 -101.61 67.37 -5.73
N THR A 198 -100.60 68.15 -6.14
CA THR A 198 -100.78 69.59 -6.40
C THR A 198 -101.75 69.84 -7.56
N GLN A 199 -101.66 69.06 -8.65
CA GLN A 199 -102.60 69.14 -9.76
C GLN A 199 -104.04 68.76 -9.35
N LEU A 200 -104.23 67.71 -8.56
CA LEU A 200 -105.54 67.31 -8.04
C LEU A 200 -106.10 68.35 -7.07
N THR A 201 -105.27 68.91 -6.20
CA THR A 201 -105.66 69.97 -5.26
C THR A 201 -106.06 71.24 -6.03
N ALA A 202 -105.32 71.61 -7.07
CA ALA A 202 -105.68 72.70 -7.98
C ALA A 202 -106.97 72.42 -8.76
N ALA A 203 -107.16 71.19 -9.26
CA ALA A 203 -108.39 70.79 -9.96
C ALA A 203 -109.61 70.81 -9.05
N ILE A 204 -109.50 70.33 -7.80
CA ILE A 204 -110.56 70.42 -6.80
C ILE A 204 -110.84 71.88 -6.44
N GLY A 205 -109.80 72.70 -6.22
CA GLY A 205 -109.92 74.13 -5.98
C GLY A 205 -110.66 74.87 -7.11
N SER A 206 -110.35 74.56 -8.37
CA SER A 206 -111.04 75.12 -9.54
C SER A 206 -112.51 74.68 -9.66
N ARG A 207 -112.85 73.44 -9.24
CA ARG A 207 -114.24 72.96 -9.20
C ARG A 207 -115.06 73.61 -8.09
N ILE A 208 -114.44 73.92 -6.95
CA ILE A 208 -115.11 74.62 -5.84
C ILE A 208 -115.32 76.10 -6.20
N ALA A 209 -114.35 76.73 -6.88
CA ALA A 209 -114.50 78.11 -7.38
C ALA A 209 -115.54 78.25 -8.51
N GLY A 210 -115.68 77.24 -9.39
CA GLY A 210 -116.70 77.23 -10.44
C GLY A 210 -118.12 76.83 -10.00
N ALA A 211 -118.33 76.52 -8.72
CA ALA A 211 -119.64 76.19 -8.15
C ALA A 211 -120.24 77.35 -7.31
N GLN A 212 -119.62 78.54 -7.36
CA GLN A 212 -120.06 79.74 -6.65
C GLN A 212 -120.53 80.90 -7.56
N ASP A 213 -120.58 80.69 -8.88
CA ASP A 213 -121.28 81.55 -9.85
C ASP A 213 -122.59 80.88 -10.32
#